data_AF-A0A9E2HAM5-F1
#
_entry.id   AF-A0A9E2HAM5-F1
#
_cell.length_a   1.000
_cell.length_b   1.000
_cell.length_c   1.000
_cell.angle_alpha   90.00
_cell.angle_beta   90.00
_cell.angle_gamma   90.00
#
_symmetry.space_group_name_H-M   'P 1'
#
loop_
_entity.id
_entity.type
_entity.pdbx_description
1 polymer ?
#
loop_
_entity_poly.entity_id
_entity_poly.type
_entity_poly.pdbx_seq_one_letter_code
_entity_poly.pdbx_strand_id
1 'polypeptide(L)'
;MTKSNPMRFLIQLIISLFFCLAANLFAADVKSHWPEGQERTYQYKMGTAIIGTQTAKLVGTVTLPRHGRSYYFDMKVNLDMSSVGQSFKMDMACSLFCSLRGLPKHYYGEYHVNREEVRVTGDIIDDRFVAHSVGGGVDTLVSFDMPPGTFLVDNNFVAQWQLMFANLELTPGDTHSIDILIPQALRRLPMKLVVLGNETIEVNNREVECTVSQIDFVNSRFYTDSSGKLLRVVDSRQSLIIDLLPEGTTVEDAAGGTFWSTFHRRLLIWGLFAVWVSMLLVLLGRRGIKNRDYWLLFAVSGAAFALVVVVQAPIQHKLSRAIFSGIGSKGSALYLAAFVIALVSGIFQETLKAGLIWLRWYLADDKPNLKLMIGLGAAAGAGFGFVESCWLTGSAFATGVMGFVSLPVWERIITTIFHISTGILLGYGIGRRQIWQYWLLAASLHTFGNFSIVFWRQGFVDAYIFEGFLTIFYLVVLVIAVQVSRRIARR
;
A
#
# COMPACT_ATOMS: atom_id res chain seq x y z
N MET A 1 54.17 -7.84 -17.41
CA MET A 1 53.36 -7.26 -18.52
C MET A 1 53.45 -8.19 -19.72
N THR A 2 52.48 -9.08 -19.89
CA THR A 2 52.40 -9.96 -21.07
C THR A 2 51.89 -9.15 -22.25
N LYS A 3 52.65 -9.07 -23.35
CA LYS A 3 52.21 -8.43 -24.60
C LYS A 3 50.93 -9.13 -25.09
N SER A 4 49.77 -8.50 -24.92
CA SER A 4 48.52 -8.98 -25.48
C SER A 4 48.63 -8.89 -27.01
N ASN A 5 48.33 -9.99 -27.71
CA ASN A 5 48.38 -10.03 -29.16
C ASN A 5 47.19 -9.22 -29.71
N PRO A 6 47.40 -8.09 -30.41
CA PRO A 6 46.33 -7.23 -30.91
C PRO A 6 45.33 -7.97 -31.81
N MET A 7 45.76 -9.06 -32.47
CA MET A 7 44.90 -9.90 -33.29
C MET A 7 43.87 -10.70 -32.45
N ARG A 8 44.23 -11.13 -31.23
CA ARG A 8 43.27 -11.79 -30.32
C ARG A 8 42.21 -10.82 -29.81
N PHE A 9 42.58 -9.57 -29.55
CA PHE A 9 41.64 -8.53 -29.15
C PHE A 9 40.64 -8.21 -30.26
N LEU A 10 41.11 -8.07 -31.51
CA LEU A 10 40.24 -7.82 -32.66
C LEU A 10 39.26 -8.98 -32.92
N ILE A 11 39.73 -10.23 -32.81
CA ILE A 11 38.87 -11.41 -32.97
C ILE A 11 37.82 -11.48 -31.85
N GLN A 12 38.19 -11.22 -30.60
CA GLN A 12 37.22 -11.14 -29.50
C GLN A 12 36.21 -10.02 -29.70
N LEU A 13 36.64 -8.85 -30.18
CA LEU A 13 35.74 -7.72 -30.46
C LEU A 13 34.73 -8.07 -31.57
N ILE A 14 35.19 -8.70 -32.66
CA ILE A 14 34.32 -9.12 -33.77
C ILE A 14 33.34 -10.21 -33.31
N ILE A 15 33.79 -11.18 -32.53
CA ILE A 15 32.93 -12.23 -31.97
C ILE A 15 31.88 -11.60 -31.04
N SER A 16 32.27 -10.71 -30.13
CA SER A 16 31.33 -10.01 -29.26
C SER A 16 30.34 -9.14 -30.04
N LEU A 17 30.80 -8.40 -31.06
CA LEU A 17 29.92 -7.63 -31.96
C LEU A 17 28.94 -8.52 -32.71
N PHE A 18 29.40 -9.67 -33.22
CA PHE A 18 28.57 -10.64 -33.92
C PHE A 18 27.52 -11.26 -32.98
N PHE A 19 27.90 -11.66 -31.76
CA PHE A 19 26.94 -12.17 -30.77
C PHE A 19 25.98 -11.09 -30.29
N CYS A 20 26.42 -9.84 -30.11
CA CYS A 20 25.53 -8.73 -29.81
C CYS A 20 24.56 -8.43 -30.98
N LEU A 21 25.02 -8.49 -32.23
CA LEU A 21 24.13 -8.33 -33.40
C LEU A 21 23.16 -9.50 -33.53
N ALA A 22 23.63 -10.73 -33.35
CA ALA A 22 22.82 -11.95 -33.41
C ALA A 22 21.77 -11.96 -32.30
N ALA A 23 22.14 -11.71 -31.05
CA ALA A 23 21.19 -11.57 -29.95
C ALA A 23 20.16 -10.45 -30.21
N ASN A 24 20.56 -9.38 -30.89
CA ASN A 24 19.65 -8.32 -31.32
C ASN A 24 18.72 -8.74 -32.48
N LEU A 25 19.15 -9.65 -33.35
CA LEU A 25 18.36 -10.19 -34.46
C LEU A 25 17.37 -11.28 -34.04
N PHE A 26 17.66 -12.00 -32.95
CA PHE A 26 16.82 -13.09 -32.44
C PHE A 26 15.87 -12.68 -31.31
N ALA A 27 15.91 -11.42 -30.86
CA ALA A 27 14.91 -10.91 -29.93
C ALA A 27 13.52 -11.01 -30.58
N ALA A 28 12.62 -11.75 -29.95
CA ALA A 28 11.32 -12.03 -30.51
C ALA A 28 10.49 -10.74 -30.65
N ASP A 29 9.89 -10.55 -31.83
CA ASP A 29 8.97 -9.46 -32.08
C ASP A 29 7.72 -9.66 -31.20
N VAL A 30 7.22 -8.60 -30.56
CA VAL A 30 5.96 -8.63 -29.79
C VAL A 30 4.83 -9.35 -30.53
N LYS A 31 4.73 -9.20 -31.86
CA LYS A 31 3.70 -9.89 -32.68
C LYS A 31 3.78 -11.41 -32.63
N SER A 32 4.95 -11.99 -32.39
CA SER A 32 5.12 -13.44 -32.29
C SER A 32 4.44 -14.01 -31.04
N HIS A 33 4.33 -13.20 -29.99
CA HIS A 33 3.73 -13.57 -28.71
C HIS A 33 2.34 -12.97 -28.50
N TRP A 34 2.01 -11.91 -29.22
CA TRP A 34 0.73 -11.22 -29.18
C TRP A 34 0.37 -10.71 -30.59
N PRO A 35 -0.35 -11.51 -31.40
CA PRO A 35 -0.76 -11.09 -32.73
C PRO A 35 -1.57 -9.79 -32.75
N GLU A 36 -1.42 -9.03 -33.82
CA GLU A 36 -2.17 -7.79 -34.03
C GLU A 36 -3.67 -8.06 -34.09
N GLY A 37 -4.45 -7.22 -33.41
CA GLY A 37 -5.89 -7.39 -33.24
C GLY A 37 -6.29 -8.36 -32.12
N GLN A 38 -5.37 -9.19 -31.60
CA GLN A 38 -5.70 -10.12 -30.52
C GLN A 38 -5.95 -9.36 -29.22
N GLU A 39 -7.12 -9.61 -28.64
CA GLU A 39 -7.49 -9.18 -27.30
C GLU A 39 -7.31 -10.34 -26.32
N ARG A 40 -6.80 -10.05 -25.13
CA ARG A 40 -6.71 -11.00 -24.02
C ARG A 40 -7.43 -10.43 -22.82
N THR A 41 -8.17 -11.31 -22.15
CA THR A 41 -8.92 -10.96 -20.95
C THR A 41 -8.41 -11.76 -19.78
N TYR A 42 -8.12 -11.06 -18.68
CA TYR A 42 -7.67 -11.65 -17.44
C TYR A 42 -8.72 -11.43 -16.36
N GLN A 43 -9.00 -12.44 -15.56
CA GLN A 43 -9.94 -12.38 -14.45
C GLN A 43 -9.21 -12.41 -13.12
N TYR A 44 -9.52 -11.44 -12.27
CA TYR A 44 -8.95 -11.29 -10.94
C TYR A 44 -9.87 -11.95 -9.92
N LYS A 45 -9.33 -12.87 -9.13
CA LYS A 45 -10.02 -13.60 -8.08
C LYS A 45 -9.26 -13.47 -6.78
N MET A 46 -9.97 -13.23 -5.68
CA MET A 46 -9.40 -13.22 -4.34
C MET A 46 -10.15 -14.23 -3.47
N GLY A 47 -9.48 -15.33 -3.15
CA GLY A 47 -10.14 -16.54 -2.67
C GLY A 47 -11.10 -17.08 -3.74
N THR A 48 -12.38 -17.20 -3.41
CA THR A 48 -13.43 -17.66 -4.33
C THR A 48 -14.18 -16.52 -5.02
N ALA A 49 -13.91 -15.26 -4.65
CA ALA A 49 -14.65 -14.10 -5.15
C ALA A 49 -13.94 -13.52 -6.38
N ILE A 50 -14.70 -13.22 -7.42
CA ILE A 50 -14.23 -12.39 -8.53
C ILE A 50 -14.21 -10.94 -8.05
N ILE A 51 -13.07 -10.29 -8.24
CA ILE A 51 -12.85 -8.90 -7.84
C ILE A 51 -12.64 -7.98 -9.04
N GLY A 52 -12.66 -8.51 -10.27
CA GLY A 52 -12.53 -7.69 -11.45
C GLY A 52 -11.92 -8.39 -12.65
N THR A 53 -11.66 -7.60 -13.70
CA THR A 53 -11.04 -8.07 -14.93
C THR A 53 -10.09 -7.04 -15.53
N GLN A 54 -9.24 -7.52 -16.43
CA GLN A 54 -8.45 -6.69 -17.33
C GLN A 54 -8.63 -7.16 -18.76
N THR A 55 -8.80 -6.24 -19.69
CA THR A 55 -8.63 -6.49 -21.12
C THR A 55 -7.35 -5.81 -21.62
N ALA A 56 -6.70 -6.43 -22.59
CA ALA A 56 -5.54 -5.88 -23.27
C ALA A 56 -5.56 -6.29 -24.74
N LYS A 57 -5.38 -5.33 -25.64
CA LYS A 57 -5.42 -5.57 -27.08
C LYS A 57 -4.21 -4.94 -27.75
N LEU A 58 -3.47 -5.71 -28.53
CA LEU A 58 -2.51 -5.15 -29.47
C LEU A 58 -3.30 -4.56 -30.65
N VAL A 59 -3.49 -3.25 -30.67
CA VAL A 59 -4.30 -2.57 -31.69
C VAL A 59 -3.60 -2.59 -33.04
N GLY A 60 -2.28 -2.39 -33.05
CA GLY A 60 -1.47 -2.43 -34.27
C GLY A 60 -0.17 -1.66 -34.14
N THR A 61 0.37 -1.22 -35.28
CA THR A 61 1.58 -0.37 -35.33
C THR A 61 1.23 1.08 -35.63
N VAL A 62 1.83 2.00 -34.90
CA VAL A 62 1.72 3.46 -35.12
C VAL A 62 3.10 4.07 -35.29
N THR A 63 3.20 5.19 -36.01
CA THR A 63 4.44 5.96 -36.11
C THR A 63 4.33 7.19 -35.22
N LEU A 64 5.09 7.21 -34.13
CA LEU A 64 5.15 8.35 -33.22
C LEU A 64 6.21 9.35 -33.71
N PRO A 65 5.97 10.68 -33.66
CA PRO A 65 6.90 11.68 -34.17
C PRO A 65 8.33 11.57 -33.63
N ARG A 66 8.48 11.13 -32.37
CA ARG A 66 9.78 11.03 -31.68
C ARG A 66 10.34 9.62 -31.55
N HIS A 67 9.52 8.59 -31.75
CA HIS A 67 9.92 7.19 -31.52
C HIS A 67 9.89 6.33 -32.78
N GLY A 68 9.41 6.87 -33.90
CA GLY A 68 9.20 6.12 -35.12
C GLY A 68 8.14 5.04 -34.91
N ARG A 69 8.30 3.91 -35.60
CA ARG A 69 7.35 2.80 -35.56
C ARG A 69 7.32 2.15 -34.18
N SER A 70 6.14 2.08 -33.60
CA SER A 70 5.86 1.52 -32.27
C SER A 70 4.61 0.62 -32.32
N TYR A 71 4.55 -0.38 -31.46
CA TYR A 71 3.33 -1.13 -31.18
C TYR A 71 2.44 -0.33 -30.24
N TYR A 72 1.12 -0.43 -30.43
CA TYR A 72 0.11 0.25 -29.61
C TYR A 72 -0.80 -0.78 -28.92
N PHE A 73 -0.78 -0.78 -27.60
CA PHE A 73 -1.68 -1.55 -26.75
C PHE A 73 -2.76 -0.66 -26.13
N ASP A 74 -4.01 -1.08 -26.24
CA ASP A 74 -5.14 -0.53 -25.47
C ASP A 74 -5.47 -1.52 -24.34
N MET A 75 -5.51 -1.04 -23.11
CA MET A 75 -5.69 -1.87 -21.93
C MET A 75 -6.70 -1.23 -20.99
N LYS A 76 -7.58 -2.05 -20.40
CA LYS A 76 -8.56 -1.60 -19.42
C LYS A 76 -8.60 -2.54 -18.24
N VAL A 77 -8.78 -2.01 -17.05
CA VAL A 77 -8.87 -2.78 -15.81
C VAL A 77 -10.07 -2.26 -15.03
N ASN A 78 -10.92 -3.15 -14.57
CA ASN A 78 -12.00 -2.85 -13.63
C ASN A 78 -11.80 -3.77 -12.43
N LEU A 79 -11.58 -3.17 -11.25
CA LEU A 79 -11.49 -3.88 -9.99
C LEU A 79 -12.54 -3.33 -9.02
N ASP A 80 -13.32 -4.23 -8.44
CA ASP A 80 -14.25 -3.96 -7.35
C ASP A 80 -13.98 -4.94 -6.21
N MET A 81 -13.31 -4.43 -5.16
CA MET A 81 -12.95 -5.22 -3.98
C MET A 81 -14.11 -5.33 -2.98
N SER A 82 -15.31 -4.82 -3.30
CA SER A 82 -16.47 -4.93 -2.41
C SER A 82 -16.91 -6.37 -2.19
N SER A 83 -16.71 -7.25 -3.19
CA SER A 83 -16.96 -8.69 -3.09
C SER A 83 -16.18 -9.34 -1.94
N VAL A 84 -15.01 -8.80 -1.62
CA VAL A 84 -14.15 -9.17 -0.50
C VAL A 84 -14.19 -8.15 0.64
N GLY A 85 -15.25 -7.33 0.70
CA GLY A 85 -15.55 -6.43 1.81
C GLY A 85 -14.72 -5.15 1.88
N GLN A 86 -13.89 -4.84 0.88
CA GLN A 86 -13.22 -3.54 0.84
C GLN A 86 -14.05 -2.54 0.05
N SER A 87 -14.10 -1.28 0.47
CA SER A 87 -14.79 -0.23 -0.28
C SER A 87 -14.01 0.26 -1.51
N PHE A 88 -12.92 -0.42 -1.86
CA PHE A 88 -12.01 -0.01 -2.92
C PHE A 88 -12.58 -0.39 -4.29
N LYS A 89 -12.73 0.61 -5.16
CA LYS A 89 -13.05 0.43 -6.58
C LYS A 89 -12.05 1.18 -7.44
N MET A 90 -11.69 0.57 -8.56
CA MET A 90 -10.68 1.06 -9.46
C MET A 90 -11.06 0.74 -10.89
N ASP A 91 -11.22 1.78 -11.70
CA ASP A 91 -11.36 1.69 -13.15
C ASP A 91 -10.15 2.35 -13.77
N MET A 92 -9.46 1.64 -14.66
CA MET A 92 -8.27 2.16 -15.32
C MET A 92 -8.33 1.87 -16.81
N ALA A 93 -7.87 2.85 -17.59
CA ALA A 93 -7.64 2.70 -19.02
C ALA A 93 -6.20 3.15 -19.31
N CYS A 94 -5.51 2.43 -20.17
CA CYS A 94 -4.14 2.72 -20.52
C CYS A 94 -3.86 2.47 -22.00
N SER A 95 -3.16 3.41 -22.62
CA SER A 95 -2.51 3.27 -23.90
C SER A 95 -1.00 3.14 -23.71
N LEU A 96 -0.44 1.96 -24.02
CA LEU A 96 1.00 1.71 -23.98
C LEU A 96 1.56 1.63 -25.39
N PHE A 97 2.59 2.42 -25.65
CA PHE A 97 3.35 2.35 -26.89
C PHE A 97 4.72 1.79 -26.62
N CYS A 98 5.11 0.75 -27.34
CA CYS A 98 6.38 0.06 -27.14
C CYS A 98 7.13 -0.22 -28.44
N SER A 99 8.42 -0.47 -28.31
CA SER A 99 9.28 -0.92 -29.40
C SER A 99 8.90 -2.32 -29.88
N LEU A 100 9.55 -2.79 -30.95
CA LEU A 100 9.38 -4.16 -31.45
C LEU A 100 9.67 -5.25 -30.41
N ARG A 101 10.45 -4.92 -29.37
CA ARG A 101 10.83 -5.81 -28.25
C ARG A 101 10.06 -5.52 -26.96
N GLY A 102 8.89 -4.89 -27.06
CA GLY A 102 8.05 -4.62 -25.89
C GLY A 102 8.58 -3.54 -24.93
N LEU A 103 9.77 -2.97 -25.16
CA LEU A 103 10.28 -1.88 -24.32
C LEU A 103 9.44 -0.60 -24.50
N PRO A 104 9.07 0.09 -23.41
CA PRO A 104 8.19 1.25 -23.47
C PRO A 104 8.79 2.39 -24.30
N LYS A 105 7.92 3.22 -24.89
CA LYS A 105 8.25 4.44 -25.63
C LYS A 105 7.38 5.61 -25.20
N HIS A 106 6.07 5.41 -25.14
CA HIS A 106 5.09 6.37 -24.67
C HIS A 106 4.03 5.66 -23.82
N TYR A 107 3.45 6.39 -22.87
CA TYR A 107 2.43 5.88 -21.96
C TYR A 107 1.37 6.94 -21.73
N TYR A 108 0.11 6.53 -21.79
CA TYR A 108 -1.02 7.31 -21.31
C TYR A 108 -1.89 6.42 -20.42
N GLY A 109 -2.29 6.91 -19.26
CA GLY A 109 -3.15 6.18 -18.34
C GLY A 109 -4.15 7.10 -17.67
N GLU A 110 -5.40 6.67 -17.61
CA GLU A 110 -6.47 7.28 -16.83
C GLU A 110 -6.87 6.30 -15.72
N TYR A 111 -6.86 6.76 -14.49
CA TYR A 111 -7.16 5.96 -13.30
C TYR A 111 -8.27 6.64 -12.52
N HIS A 112 -9.37 5.93 -12.30
CA HIS A 112 -10.45 6.32 -11.42
C HIS A 112 -10.41 5.43 -10.17
N VAL A 113 -9.82 5.94 -9.10
CA VAL A 113 -9.68 5.23 -7.82
C VAL A 113 -10.55 5.90 -6.79
N ASN A 114 -11.57 5.20 -6.27
CA ASN A 114 -12.49 5.73 -5.26
C ASN A 114 -13.10 7.11 -5.60
N ARG A 115 -13.48 7.33 -6.87
CA ARG A 115 -13.99 8.59 -7.45
C ARG A 115 -12.96 9.70 -7.67
N GLU A 116 -11.68 9.44 -7.40
CA GLU A 116 -10.61 10.35 -7.80
C GLU A 116 -10.09 9.95 -9.17
N GLU A 117 -10.05 10.92 -10.08
CA GLU A 117 -9.45 10.76 -11.38
C GLU A 117 -8.00 11.24 -11.35
N VAL A 118 -7.12 10.40 -11.88
CA VAL A 118 -5.71 10.69 -12.10
C VAL A 118 -5.39 10.34 -13.54
N ARG A 119 -4.71 11.23 -14.25
CA ARG A 119 -4.20 11.01 -15.59
C ARG A 119 -2.68 11.06 -15.55
N VAL A 120 -2.01 10.10 -16.17
CA VAL A 120 -0.56 10.06 -16.29
C VAL A 120 -0.19 9.93 -17.75
N THR A 121 0.55 10.91 -18.26
CA THR A 121 1.17 10.87 -19.59
C THR A 121 2.68 10.79 -19.41
N GLY A 122 3.36 9.91 -20.13
CA GLY A 122 4.79 9.73 -20.03
C GLY A 122 5.46 9.44 -21.36
N ASP A 123 6.61 10.06 -21.59
CA ASP A 123 7.45 9.90 -22.79
C ASP A 123 8.86 9.47 -22.40
N ILE A 124 9.49 8.61 -23.20
CA ILE A 124 10.90 8.23 -23.02
C ILE A 124 11.77 9.01 -24.00
N ILE A 125 12.47 10.03 -23.51
CA ILE A 125 13.29 10.96 -24.29
C ILE A 125 14.72 10.87 -23.77
N ASP A 126 15.68 10.56 -24.65
CA ASP A 126 17.11 10.51 -24.32
C ASP A 126 17.42 9.66 -23.07
N ASP A 127 16.89 8.43 -23.02
CA ASP A 127 17.01 7.50 -21.89
C ASP A 127 16.47 8.05 -20.56
N ARG A 128 15.50 8.96 -20.62
CA ARG A 128 14.77 9.47 -19.45
C ARG A 128 13.28 9.29 -19.65
N PHE A 129 12.57 8.86 -18.62
CA PHE A 129 11.12 8.94 -18.61
C PHE A 129 10.72 10.32 -18.08
N VAL A 130 10.00 11.08 -18.87
CA VAL A 130 9.40 12.37 -18.50
C VAL A 130 7.91 12.15 -18.41
N ALA A 131 7.35 12.30 -17.21
CA ALA A 131 5.92 12.08 -17.00
C ALA A 131 5.24 13.26 -16.33
N HIS A 132 4.03 13.52 -16.83
CA HIS A 132 3.09 14.50 -16.33
C HIS A 132 1.89 13.75 -15.74
N SER A 133 1.64 13.97 -14.46
CA SER A 133 0.50 13.40 -13.73
C SER A 133 -0.42 14.51 -13.28
N VAL A 134 -1.68 14.46 -13.69
CA VAL A 134 -2.73 15.41 -13.31
C VAL A 134 -3.84 14.62 -12.63
N GLY A 135 -4.04 14.85 -11.33
CA GLY A 135 -5.03 14.07 -10.60
C GLY A 135 -5.22 14.54 -9.17
N GLY A 136 -6.44 14.41 -8.67
CA GLY A 136 -6.78 14.87 -7.32
C GLY A 136 -6.48 16.36 -7.08
N GLY A 137 -6.39 17.21 -8.09
CA GLY A 137 -6.01 18.62 -7.91
C GLY A 137 -4.50 18.85 -7.67
N VAL A 138 -3.68 17.85 -7.95
CA VAL A 138 -2.21 17.95 -8.00
C VAL A 138 -1.77 17.82 -9.46
N ASP A 139 -0.88 18.70 -9.88
CA ASP A 139 -0.17 18.64 -11.15
C ASP A 139 1.30 18.34 -10.85
N THR A 140 1.82 17.23 -11.36
CA THR A 140 3.17 16.75 -11.08
C THR A 140 3.91 16.43 -12.37
N LEU A 141 5.04 17.10 -12.57
CA LEU A 141 6.01 16.77 -13.61
C LEU A 141 7.22 16.09 -12.97
N VAL A 142 7.54 14.87 -13.41
CA VAL A 142 8.72 14.13 -12.96
C VAL A 142 9.59 13.73 -14.14
N SER A 143 10.88 13.62 -13.86
CA SER A 143 11.84 13.00 -14.78
C SER A 143 12.81 12.13 -14.00
N PHE A 144 13.09 10.94 -14.52
CA PHE A 144 14.12 10.06 -14.00
C PHE A 144 14.77 9.26 -15.13
N ASP A 145 16.00 8.81 -14.88
CA ASP A 145 16.78 8.02 -15.83
C ASP A 145 16.14 6.64 -16.02
N MET A 146 16.12 6.19 -17.27
CA MET A 146 15.59 4.92 -17.74
C MET A 146 16.74 4.10 -18.34
N PRO A 147 17.42 3.27 -17.53
CA PRO A 147 18.42 2.36 -18.04
C PRO A 147 17.89 1.54 -19.23
N PRO A 148 18.73 1.24 -20.24
CA PRO A 148 18.34 0.36 -21.34
C PRO A 148 17.80 -0.96 -20.82
N GLY A 149 16.69 -1.44 -21.40
CA GLY A 149 16.03 -2.67 -20.96
C GLY A 149 15.05 -2.50 -19.79
N THR A 150 14.77 -1.26 -19.35
CA THR A 150 13.72 -1.01 -18.34
C THR A 150 12.34 -1.30 -18.92
N PHE A 151 11.57 -2.18 -18.29
CA PHE A 151 10.19 -2.47 -18.66
C PHE A 151 9.21 -1.54 -17.93
N LEU A 152 8.05 -1.29 -18.54
CA LEU A 152 6.96 -0.59 -17.89
C LEU A 152 5.95 -1.65 -17.42
N VAL A 153 5.74 -1.73 -16.10
CA VAL A 153 4.80 -2.67 -15.49
C VAL A 153 4.04 -1.98 -14.37
N ASP A 154 2.76 -2.30 -14.28
CA ASP A 154 1.89 -1.85 -13.20
C ASP A 154 1.31 -3.08 -12.50
N ASN A 155 1.14 -2.99 -11.18
CA ASN A 155 0.63 -4.09 -10.37
C ASN A 155 -0.78 -4.54 -10.81
N ASN A 156 -1.54 -3.64 -11.43
CA ASN A 156 -2.90 -3.92 -11.86
C ASN A 156 -3.04 -4.16 -13.37
N PHE A 157 -1.95 -4.06 -14.14
CA PHE A 157 -1.94 -4.36 -15.58
C PHE A 157 -1.12 -5.61 -15.88
N VAL A 158 -1.68 -6.80 -15.63
CA VAL A 158 -1.05 -8.12 -15.84
C VAL A 158 -0.51 -8.32 -17.26
N ALA A 159 -1.14 -7.74 -18.28
CA ALA A 159 -0.64 -7.76 -19.66
C ALA A 159 0.75 -7.12 -19.84
N GLN A 160 1.09 -6.10 -19.05
CA GLN A 160 2.40 -5.46 -19.10
C GLN A 160 3.50 -6.40 -18.58
N TRP A 161 3.18 -7.18 -17.54
CA TRP A 161 4.07 -8.26 -17.07
C TRP A 161 4.30 -9.31 -18.15
N GLN A 162 3.26 -9.67 -18.90
CA GLN A 162 3.43 -10.58 -20.03
C GLN A 162 4.39 -10.03 -21.09
N LEU A 163 4.31 -8.74 -21.43
CA LEU A 163 5.25 -8.13 -22.38
C LEU A 163 6.70 -8.24 -21.88
N MET A 164 6.92 -8.09 -20.58
CA MET A 164 8.23 -8.33 -19.98
C MET A 164 8.64 -9.80 -20.14
N PHE A 165 7.83 -10.75 -19.68
CA PHE A 165 8.15 -12.18 -19.73
C PHE A 165 8.39 -12.72 -21.14
N ALA A 166 7.61 -12.26 -22.12
CA ALA A 166 7.77 -12.66 -23.52
C ALA A 166 9.10 -12.18 -24.15
N ASN A 167 9.77 -11.20 -23.53
CA ASN A 167 11.05 -10.66 -24.00
C ASN A 167 12.24 -11.13 -23.14
N LEU A 168 12.01 -12.05 -22.20
CA LEU A 168 13.05 -12.65 -21.36
C LEU A 168 13.22 -14.12 -21.74
N GLU A 169 14.46 -14.58 -21.74
CA GLU A 169 14.76 -16.01 -21.81
C GLU A 169 14.63 -16.59 -20.40
N LEU A 170 13.53 -17.32 -20.16
CA LEU A 170 13.19 -17.85 -18.84
C LEU A 170 13.69 -19.30 -18.71
N THR A 171 14.95 -19.49 -18.33
CA THR A 171 15.50 -20.83 -18.09
C THR A 171 15.35 -21.21 -16.61
N PRO A 172 14.81 -22.40 -16.27
CA PRO A 172 14.78 -22.90 -14.90
C PRO A 172 16.11 -22.73 -14.14
N GLY A 173 16.05 -22.09 -12.97
CA GLY A 173 17.21 -21.79 -12.12
C GLY A 173 17.80 -20.40 -12.34
N ASP A 174 17.45 -19.71 -13.42
CA ASP A 174 17.97 -18.37 -13.70
C ASP A 174 17.44 -17.31 -12.74
N THR A 175 18.22 -16.24 -12.64
CA THR A 175 17.87 -15.04 -11.91
C THR A 175 18.16 -13.83 -12.77
N HIS A 176 17.14 -13.02 -13.03
CA HIS A 176 17.28 -11.78 -13.78
C HIS A 176 17.18 -10.58 -12.84
N SER A 177 18.10 -9.63 -12.98
CA SER A 177 17.98 -8.30 -12.37
C SER A 177 17.43 -7.36 -13.43
N ILE A 178 16.24 -6.82 -13.17
CA ILE A 178 15.47 -6.05 -14.15
C ILE A 178 15.08 -4.73 -13.52
N ASP A 179 15.25 -3.64 -14.26
CA ASP A 179 14.64 -2.38 -13.91
C ASP A 179 13.21 -2.33 -14.41
N ILE A 180 12.29 -1.97 -13.52
CA ILE A 180 10.90 -1.70 -13.87
C ILE A 180 10.52 -0.27 -13.55
N LEU A 181 9.64 0.28 -14.38
CA LEU A 181 8.96 1.54 -14.17
C LEU A 181 7.49 1.26 -13.85
N ILE A 182 7.01 1.75 -12.71
CA ILE A 182 5.60 1.73 -12.31
C ILE A 182 5.00 3.13 -12.57
N PRO A 183 4.21 3.32 -13.64
CA PRO A 183 3.70 4.64 -14.03
C PRO A 183 2.79 5.25 -12.98
N GLN A 184 1.90 4.48 -12.36
CA GLN A 184 0.99 4.96 -11.32
C GLN A 184 1.76 5.52 -10.11
N ALA A 185 2.90 4.90 -9.75
CA ALA A 185 3.74 5.33 -8.65
C ALA A 185 4.80 6.37 -9.07
N LEU A 186 4.92 6.65 -10.38
CA LEU A 186 5.97 7.48 -10.97
C LEU A 186 7.37 7.12 -10.45
N ARG A 187 7.64 5.82 -10.35
CA ARG A 187 8.84 5.30 -9.69
C ARG A 187 9.48 4.18 -10.49
N ARG A 188 10.81 4.25 -10.63
CA ARG A 188 11.66 3.14 -11.07
C ARG A 188 12.09 2.29 -9.86
N LEU A 189 12.03 0.98 -10.02
CA LEU A 189 12.47 0.01 -9.01
C LEU A 189 13.33 -1.07 -9.69
N PRO A 190 14.52 -1.38 -9.16
CA PRO A 190 15.18 -2.62 -9.50
C PRO A 190 14.40 -3.77 -8.86
N MET A 191 14.25 -4.87 -9.59
CA MET A 191 13.63 -6.10 -9.09
C MET A 191 14.45 -7.33 -9.46
N LYS A 192 14.28 -8.39 -8.67
CA LYS A 192 14.87 -9.70 -8.93
C LYS A 192 13.76 -10.66 -9.34
N LEU A 193 13.88 -11.19 -10.56
CA LEU A 193 13.05 -12.28 -11.06
C LEU A 193 13.81 -13.59 -10.92
N VAL A 194 13.23 -14.60 -10.29
CA VAL A 194 13.79 -15.94 -10.15
C VAL A 194 12.93 -16.93 -10.93
N VAL A 195 13.52 -17.66 -11.88
CA VAL A 195 12.82 -18.71 -12.63
C VAL A 195 12.92 -20.01 -11.83
N LEU A 196 11.82 -20.45 -11.24
CA LEU A 196 11.79 -21.55 -10.27
C LEU A 196 11.90 -22.93 -10.94
N GLY A 197 11.31 -23.08 -12.13
CA GLY A 197 11.21 -24.37 -12.81
C GLY A 197 10.01 -24.45 -13.73
N ASN A 198 9.60 -25.67 -14.07
CA ASN A 198 8.37 -25.93 -14.81
C ASN A 198 7.34 -26.57 -13.87
N GLU A 199 6.08 -26.17 -14.00
CA GLU A 199 4.93 -26.78 -13.32
C GLU A 199 3.81 -26.99 -14.34
N THR A 200 3.12 -28.12 -14.28
CA THR A 200 1.86 -28.32 -15.02
C THR A 200 0.72 -27.75 -14.20
N ILE A 201 -0.05 -26.83 -14.79
CA ILE A 201 -1.23 -26.25 -14.16
C ILE A 201 -2.46 -26.46 -15.02
N GLU A 202 -3.62 -26.54 -14.37
CA GLU A 202 -4.90 -26.50 -15.05
C GLU A 202 -5.35 -25.04 -15.23
N VAL A 203 -5.52 -24.63 -16.50
CA VAL A 203 -6.05 -23.32 -16.89
C VAL A 203 -7.12 -23.56 -17.93
N ASN A 204 -8.35 -23.10 -17.65
CA ASN A 204 -9.51 -23.27 -18.54
C ASN A 204 -9.79 -24.75 -18.92
N ASN A 205 -9.76 -25.65 -17.94
CA ASN A 205 -9.98 -27.09 -18.09
C ASN A 205 -8.96 -27.78 -19.03
N ARG A 206 -7.75 -27.24 -19.12
CA ARG A 206 -6.63 -27.82 -19.87
C ARG A 206 -5.38 -27.82 -19.01
N GLU A 207 -4.68 -28.94 -19.01
CA GLU A 207 -3.34 -29.02 -18.42
C GLU A 207 -2.33 -28.39 -19.37
N VAL A 208 -1.55 -27.44 -18.85
CA VAL A 208 -0.51 -26.75 -19.61
C VAL A 208 0.78 -26.76 -18.79
N GLU A 209 1.87 -27.24 -19.38
CA GLU A 209 3.20 -27.09 -18.81
C GLU A 209 3.64 -25.62 -18.91
N CYS A 210 3.98 -25.03 -17.77
CA CYS A 210 4.34 -23.63 -17.67
C CYS A 210 5.71 -23.48 -17.02
N THR A 211 6.49 -22.51 -17.49
CA THR A 211 7.64 -21.99 -16.74
C THR A 211 7.12 -21.10 -15.63
N VAL A 212 7.58 -21.35 -14.41
CA VAL A 212 7.17 -20.63 -13.20
C VAL A 212 8.27 -19.66 -12.80
N SER A 213 7.92 -18.38 -12.70
CA SER A 213 8.83 -17.35 -12.23
C SER A 213 8.27 -16.64 -11.01
N GLN A 214 9.14 -16.15 -10.13
CA GLN A 214 8.78 -15.43 -8.91
C GLN A 214 9.53 -14.12 -8.80
N ILE A 215 8.82 -13.07 -8.41
CA ILE A 215 9.40 -11.74 -8.18
C ILE A 215 9.56 -11.54 -6.67
N ASP A 216 10.73 -11.11 -6.24
CA ASP A 216 11.13 -11.01 -4.84
C ASP A 216 10.22 -10.09 -3.99
N PHE A 217 9.94 -8.87 -4.45
CA PHE A 217 9.24 -7.87 -3.63
C PHE A 217 7.72 -8.09 -3.55
N VAL A 218 7.11 -8.64 -4.61
CA VAL A 218 5.68 -9.01 -4.60
C VAL A 218 5.44 -10.45 -4.15
N ASN A 219 6.46 -11.31 -4.12
CA ASN A 219 6.32 -12.71 -3.74
C ASN A 219 5.21 -13.46 -4.52
N SER A 220 4.92 -13.01 -5.74
CA SER A 220 3.91 -13.59 -6.63
C SER A 220 4.57 -14.55 -7.60
N ARG A 221 3.87 -15.65 -7.92
CA ARG A 221 4.27 -16.61 -8.95
C ARG A 221 3.57 -16.29 -10.26
N PHE A 222 4.32 -16.31 -11.35
CA PHE A 222 3.88 -16.05 -12.71
C PHE A 222 4.08 -17.31 -13.53
N TYR A 223 3.01 -17.75 -14.20
CA TYR A 223 2.96 -18.99 -14.96
C TYR A 223 2.88 -18.64 -16.45
N THR A 224 3.97 -18.84 -17.17
CA THR A 224 4.07 -18.55 -18.61
C THR A 224 4.21 -19.84 -19.40
N ASP A 225 3.51 -19.96 -20.51
CA ASP A 225 3.72 -21.10 -21.42
C ASP A 225 5.04 -20.96 -22.21
N SER A 226 5.36 -21.98 -23.00
CA SER A 226 6.56 -22.02 -23.84
C SER A 226 6.63 -20.90 -24.90
N SER A 227 5.51 -20.23 -25.18
CA SER A 227 5.45 -19.07 -26.06
C SER A 227 5.60 -17.74 -25.31
N GLY A 228 5.88 -17.75 -24.01
CA GLY A 228 5.96 -16.52 -23.20
C GLY A 228 4.59 -15.88 -22.89
N LYS A 229 3.49 -16.58 -23.17
CA LYS A 229 2.13 -16.12 -22.83
C LYS A 229 1.87 -16.36 -21.35
N LEU A 230 1.44 -15.33 -20.65
CA LEU A 230 1.14 -15.37 -19.22
C LEU A 230 -0.26 -15.94 -19.03
N LEU A 231 -0.34 -17.11 -18.39
CA LEU A 231 -1.59 -17.84 -18.20
C LEU A 231 -2.20 -17.59 -16.82
N ARG A 232 -1.36 -17.47 -15.79
CA ARG A 232 -1.80 -17.29 -14.41
C ARG A 232 -0.79 -16.48 -13.59
N VAL A 233 -1.30 -15.68 -12.65
CA VAL A 233 -0.53 -15.07 -11.57
C VAL A 233 -1.13 -15.48 -10.23
N VAL A 234 -0.29 -15.86 -9.26
CA VAL A 234 -0.72 -16.23 -7.90
C VAL A 234 0.05 -15.43 -6.86
N ASP A 235 -0.65 -14.60 -6.08
CA ASP A 235 -0.14 -14.04 -4.82
C ASP A 235 -0.78 -14.77 -3.64
N SER A 236 -0.01 -15.72 -3.09
CA SER A 236 -0.44 -16.53 -1.94
C SER A 236 -0.68 -15.71 -0.67
N ARG A 237 -0.05 -14.53 -0.53
CA ARG A 237 -0.23 -13.67 0.64
C ARG A 237 -1.60 -13.03 0.63
N GLN A 238 -2.14 -12.72 -0.54
CA GLN A 238 -3.45 -12.08 -0.68
C GLN A 238 -4.54 -13.06 -1.11
N SER A 239 -4.22 -14.35 -1.28
CA SER A 239 -5.10 -15.32 -1.95
C SER A 239 -5.57 -14.83 -3.31
N LEU A 240 -4.74 -14.05 -4.02
CA LEU A 240 -5.05 -13.47 -5.31
C LEU A 240 -4.62 -14.44 -6.42
N ILE A 241 -5.53 -14.70 -7.35
CA ILE A 241 -5.30 -15.46 -8.57
C ILE A 241 -5.76 -14.59 -9.73
N ILE A 242 -4.92 -14.43 -10.75
CA ILE A 242 -5.25 -13.73 -11.98
C ILE A 242 -5.13 -14.74 -13.12
N ASP A 243 -6.24 -15.10 -13.74
CA ASP A 243 -6.30 -16.11 -14.80
C ASP A 243 -6.56 -15.50 -16.16
N LEU A 244 -5.84 -15.96 -17.18
CA LEU A 244 -6.20 -15.68 -18.56
C LEU A 244 -7.46 -16.46 -18.94
N LEU A 245 -8.50 -15.75 -19.40
CA LEU A 245 -9.73 -16.36 -19.90
C LEU A 245 -9.59 -16.80 -21.37
N PRO A 246 -10.35 -17.82 -21.80
CA PRO A 246 -10.46 -18.18 -23.22
C PRO A 246 -11.06 -17.03 -24.03
N GLU A 247 -10.63 -16.91 -25.29
CA GLU A 247 -11.21 -15.93 -26.22
C GLU A 247 -12.73 -16.13 -26.36
N GLY A 248 -13.49 -15.03 -26.36
CA GLY A 248 -14.95 -15.04 -26.46
C GLY A 248 -15.69 -15.39 -25.16
N THR A 249 -14.99 -15.63 -24.05
CA THR A 249 -15.64 -15.89 -22.76
C THR A 249 -16.32 -14.62 -22.24
N THR A 250 -17.60 -14.72 -21.86
CA THR A 250 -18.30 -13.64 -21.17
C THR A 250 -17.64 -13.36 -19.82
N VAL A 251 -17.27 -12.11 -19.60
CA VAL A 251 -16.72 -11.67 -18.32
C VAL A 251 -17.83 -11.63 -17.28
N GLU A 252 -17.60 -12.33 -16.17
CA GLU A 252 -18.41 -12.16 -14.97
C GLU A 252 -17.95 -10.90 -14.22
N ASP A 253 -18.88 -9.97 -13.99
CA ASP A 253 -18.64 -8.81 -13.15
C ASP A 253 -18.42 -9.24 -11.69
N ALA A 254 -17.62 -8.47 -10.96
CA ALA A 254 -17.45 -8.68 -9.54
C ALA A 254 -18.80 -8.58 -8.82
N ALA A 255 -19.23 -9.67 -8.18
CA ALA A 255 -20.45 -9.67 -7.39
C ALA A 255 -20.27 -8.72 -6.20
N GLY A 256 -20.96 -7.58 -6.20
CA GLY A 256 -20.86 -6.59 -5.12
C GLY A 256 -21.09 -7.25 -3.76
N GLY A 257 -20.08 -7.19 -2.89
CA GLY A 257 -20.16 -7.75 -1.55
C GLY A 257 -20.64 -6.72 -0.54
N THR A 258 -21.27 -7.20 0.54
CA THR A 258 -21.68 -6.35 1.65
C THR A 258 -20.66 -6.45 2.78
N PHE A 259 -20.60 -5.43 3.65
CA PHE A 259 -19.82 -5.49 4.89
C PHE A 259 -20.06 -6.80 5.68
N TRP A 260 -21.30 -7.30 5.67
CA TRP A 260 -21.71 -8.52 6.37
C TRP A 260 -21.05 -9.79 5.82
N SER A 261 -20.76 -9.88 4.52
CA SER A 261 -20.13 -11.07 3.94
C SER A 261 -18.74 -11.31 4.52
N THR A 262 -18.05 -10.25 4.95
CA THR A 262 -16.70 -10.33 5.54
C THR A 262 -16.66 -10.11 7.04
N PHE A 263 -17.80 -9.81 7.67
CA PHE A 263 -17.88 -9.48 9.09
C PHE A 263 -17.28 -10.58 10.00
N HIS A 264 -17.61 -11.84 9.74
CA HIS A 264 -17.10 -12.98 10.52
C HIS A 264 -15.58 -13.10 10.49
N ARG A 265 -14.93 -12.78 9.36
CA ARG A 265 -13.46 -12.78 9.25
C ARG A 265 -12.84 -11.67 10.07
N ARG A 266 -13.49 -10.51 10.13
CA ARG A 266 -13.06 -9.36 10.95
C ARG A 266 -13.17 -9.64 12.44
N LEU A 267 -14.16 -10.43 12.87
CA LEU A 267 -14.36 -10.77 14.28
C LEU A 267 -13.13 -11.40 14.93
N LEU A 268 -12.33 -12.18 14.19
CA LEU A 268 -11.11 -12.79 14.74
C LEU A 268 -10.09 -11.73 15.15
N ILE A 269 -9.77 -10.80 14.26
CA ILE A 269 -8.79 -9.73 14.55
C ILE A 269 -9.35 -8.71 15.54
N TRP A 270 -10.66 -8.42 15.49
CA TRP A 270 -11.31 -7.56 16.48
C TRP A 270 -11.36 -8.20 17.87
N GLY A 271 -11.58 -9.52 17.94
CA GLY A 271 -11.52 -10.30 19.16
C GLY A 271 -10.14 -10.22 19.82
N LEU A 272 -9.07 -10.32 19.02
CA LEU A 272 -7.69 -10.11 19.52
C LEU A 272 -7.54 -8.74 20.18
N PHE A 273 -7.96 -7.66 19.50
CA PHE A 273 -7.87 -6.32 20.08
C PHE A 273 -8.78 -6.14 21.31
N ALA A 274 -9.95 -6.77 21.34
CA ALA A 274 -10.87 -6.71 22.48
C ALA A 274 -10.25 -7.38 23.73
N VAL A 275 -9.63 -8.56 23.56
CA VAL A 275 -8.89 -9.26 24.62
C VAL A 275 -7.70 -8.41 25.07
N TRP A 276 -6.93 -7.88 24.14
CA TRP A 276 -5.77 -7.03 24.43
C TRP A 276 -6.14 -5.79 25.25
N VAL A 277 -7.15 -5.04 24.79
CA VAL A 277 -7.63 -3.82 25.46
C VAL A 277 -8.19 -4.14 26.83
N SER A 278 -8.96 -5.22 26.94
CA SER A 278 -9.53 -5.66 28.22
C SER A 278 -8.43 -6.02 29.22
N MET A 279 -7.38 -6.74 28.79
CA MET A 279 -6.22 -7.04 29.63
C MET A 279 -5.54 -5.76 30.12
N LEU A 280 -5.29 -4.79 29.23
CA LEU A 280 -4.67 -3.51 29.61
C LEU A 280 -5.54 -2.70 30.58
N LEU A 281 -6.85 -2.63 30.34
CA LEU A 281 -7.78 -1.95 31.25
C LEU A 281 -7.85 -2.64 32.62
N VAL A 282 -7.74 -3.96 32.70
CA VAL A 282 -7.66 -4.70 33.97
C VAL A 282 -6.38 -4.35 34.73
N LEU A 283 -5.24 -4.37 34.04
CA LEU A 283 -3.94 -4.09 34.65
C LEU A 283 -3.83 -2.64 35.16
N LEU A 284 -4.36 -1.68 34.38
CA LEU A 284 -4.27 -0.25 34.71
C LEU A 284 -5.41 0.22 35.62
N GLY A 285 -6.63 -0.30 35.42
CA GLY A 285 -7.82 0.08 36.17
C GLY A 285 -7.93 -0.60 37.53
N ARG A 286 -7.37 -1.81 37.72
CA ARG A 286 -7.57 -2.67 38.90
C ARG A 286 -9.02 -2.67 39.39
N ARG A 287 -9.34 -1.88 40.43
CA ARG A 287 -10.68 -1.77 41.03
C ARG A 287 -11.65 -0.87 40.23
N GLY A 288 -11.13 -0.05 39.33
CA GLY A 288 -11.90 0.90 38.51
C GLY A 288 -12.82 0.27 37.47
N ILE A 289 -12.56 -0.99 37.08
CA ILE A 289 -13.40 -1.73 36.11
C ILE A 289 -14.85 -1.89 36.54
N LYS A 290 -15.11 -1.91 37.86
CA LYS A 290 -16.49 -1.98 38.38
C LYS A 290 -17.27 -0.69 38.16
N ASN A 291 -16.59 0.43 37.85
CA ASN A 291 -17.24 1.69 37.60
C ASN A 291 -17.78 1.75 36.16
N ARG A 292 -19.11 1.93 36.04
CA ARG A 292 -19.82 2.03 34.77
C ARG A 292 -19.31 3.18 33.88
N ASP A 293 -18.79 4.25 34.47
CA ASP A 293 -18.24 5.39 33.73
C ASP A 293 -17.08 4.99 32.81
N TYR A 294 -16.30 3.97 33.18
CA TYR A 294 -15.16 3.52 32.37
C TYR A 294 -15.68 2.89 31.08
N TRP A 295 -16.67 2.00 31.19
CA TRP A 295 -17.26 1.33 30.04
C TRP A 295 -18.06 2.27 29.17
N LEU A 296 -18.80 3.20 29.78
CA LEU A 296 -19.50 4.25 29.04
C LEU A 296 -18.50 5.11 28.25
N LEU A 297 -17.43 5.59 28.90
CA LEU A 297 -16.47 6.44 28.23
C LEU A 297 -15.64 5.69 27.18
N PHE A 298 -15.33 4.40 27.40
CA PHE A 298 -14.75 3.52 26.38
C PHE A 298 -15.65 3.44 25.13
N ALA A 299 -16.95 3.14 25.32
CA ALA A 299 -17.90 3.01 24.22
C ALA A 299 -18.14 4.33 23.48
N VAL A 300 -18.38 5.42 24.22
CA VAL A 300 -18.61 6.75 23.64
C VAL A 300 -17.36 7.26 22.91
N SER A 301 -16.17 7.03 23.45
CA SER A 301 -14.93 7.44 22.79
C SER A 301 -14.65 6.60 21.53
N GLY A 302 -14.96 5.30 21.57
CA GLY A 302 -14.93 4.45 20.38
C GLY A 302 -15.90 4.92 19.30
N ALA A 303 -17.13 5.28 19.67
CA ALA A 303 -18.10 5.85 18.73
C ALA A 303 -17.65 7.21 18.18
N ALA A 304 -17.04 8.05 19.01
CA ALA A 304 -16.50 9.34 18.60
C ALA A 304 -15.35 9.22 17.59
N PHE A 305 -14.67 8.08 17.51
CA PHE A 305 -13.70 7.80 16.46
C PHE A 305 -14.32 7.89 15.05
N ALA A 306 -15.63 7.68 14.89
CA ALA A 306 -16.30 7.90 13.61
C ALA A 306 -16.11 9.34 13.08
N LEU A 307 -15.95 10.33 13.96
CA LEU A 307 -15.64 11.71 13.57
C LEU A 307 -14.23 11.84 12.97
N VAL A 308 -13.28 10.99 13.37
CA VAL A 308 -11.95 10.93 12.73
C VAL A 308 -12.11 10.51 11.26
N VAL A 309 -12.93 9.50 10.99
CA VAL A 309 -13.16 9.00 9.63
C VAL A 309 -13.92 10.03 8.77
N VAL A 310 -14.97 10.65 9.32
CA VAL A 310 -15.86 11.53 8.54
C VAL A 310 -15.37 12.98 8.44
N VAL A 311 -14.57 13.45 9.40
CA VAL A 311 -14.12 14.85 9.46
C VAL A 311 -12.61 14.97 9.31
N GLN A 312 -11.84 14.31 10.17
CA GLN A 312 -10.38 14.46 10.16
C GLN A 312 -9.74 13.96 8.87
N ALA A 313 -10.06 12.73 8.43
CA ALA A 313 -9.45 12.14 7.25
C ALA A 313 -9.72 12.96 5.97
N PRO A 314 -10.95 13.45 5.69
CA PRO A 314 -11.19 14.36 4.58
C PRO A 314 -10.42 15.68 4.67
N ILE A 315 -10.31 16.28 5.86
CA ILE A 315 -9.52 17.51 6.05
C ILE A 315 -8.05 17.25 5.76
N GLN A 316 -7.47 16.20 6.34
CA GLN A 316 -6.07 15.84 6.12
C GLN A 316 -5.79 15.54 4.64
N HIS A 317 -6.71 14.85 3.97
CA HIS A 317 -6.57 14.54 2.56
C HIS A 317 -6.62 15.81 1.69
N LYS A 318 -7.60 16.72 1.91
CA LYS A 318 -7.65 18.01 1.20
C LYS A 318 -6.41 18.87 1.48
N LEU A 319 -5.98 18.92 2.73
CA LEU A 319 -4.78 19.68 3.14
C LEU A 319 -3.51 19.10 2.52
N SER A 320 -3.36 17.77 2.54
CA SER A 320 -2.26 17.07 1.90
C SER A 320 -2.16 17.45 0.43
N ARG A 321 -3.27 17.44 -0.29
CA ARG A 321 -3.31 17.84 -1.69
C ARG A 321 -2.90 19.30 -1.90
N ALA A 322 -3.47 20.21 -1.13
CA ALA A 322 -3.18 21.65 -1.24
C ALA A 322 -1.71 21.98 -0.94
N ILE A 323 -1.10 21.29 0.03
CA ILE A 323 0.31 21.50 0.37
C ILE A 323 1.24 20.87 -0.68
N PHE A 324 0.98 19.62 -1.09
CA PHE A 324 1.86 18.91 -2.01
C PHE A 324 1.78 19.42 -3.45
N SER A 325 0.67 20.03 -3.88
CA SER A 325 0.60 20.69 -5.19
C SER A 325 1.54 21.90 -5.31
N GLY A 326 1.84 22.59 -4.21
CA GLY A 326 2.71 23.78 -4.22
C GLY A 326 4.19 23.49 -3.94
N ILE A 327 4.50 22.42 -3.20
CA ILE A 327 5.85 22.18 -2.66
C ILE A 327 6.64 21.13 -3.46
N GLY A 328 5.95 20.29 -4.25
CA GLY A 328 6.56 19.12 -4.88
C GLY A 328 6.85 17.99 -3.88
N SER A 329 7.33 16.85 -4.37
CA SER A 329 7.46 15.60 -3.60
C SER A 329 8.85 15.34 -3.00
N LYS A 330 9.78 16.32 -3.07
CA LYS A 330 11.17 16.15 -2.60
C LYS A 330 11.66 17.39 -1.84
N GLY A 331 12.64 17.19 -0.96
CA GLY A 331 13.35 18.27 -0.25
C GLY A 331 12.83 18.56 1.17
N SER A 332 13.40 19.57 1.81
CA SER A 332 13.13 19.93 3.22
C SER A 332 11.66 20.32 3.47
N ALA A 333 11.00 20.89 2.46
CA ALA A 333 9.63 21.35 2.55
C ALA A 333 8.61 20.18 2.63
N LEU A 334 8.97 18.97 2.18
CA LEU A 334 8.18 17.75 2.38
C LEU A 334 8.01 17.42 3.87
N TYR A 335 9.06 17.58 4.69
CA TYR A 335 8.95 17.29 6.12
C TYR A 335 8.04 18.29 6.82
N LEU A 336 8.12 19.56 6.45
CA LEU A 336 7.21 20.58 6.98
C LEU A 336 5.75 20.25 6.59
N ALA A 337 5.50 19.88 5.34
CA ALA A 337 4.19 19.46 4.86
C ALA A 337 3.66 18.24 5.64
N ALA A 338 4.47 17.19 5.77
CA ALA A 338 4.12 15.99 6.51
C ALA A 338 3.85 16.28 7.99
N PHE A 339 4.63 17.18 8.60
CA PHE A 339 4.43 17.64 9.98
C PHE A 339 3.08 18.35 10.15
N VAL A 340 2.75 19.30 9.25
CA VAL A 340 1.46 20.01 9.29
C VAL A 340 0.28 19.03 9.16
N ILE A 341 0.37 18.04 8.27
CA ILE A 341 -0.67 17.02 8.12
C ILE A 341 -0.79 16.14 9.38
N ALA A 342 0.35 15.73 9.96
CA ALA A 342 0.38 14.95 11.20
C ALA A 342 -0.13 15.76 12.41
N LEU A 343 0.07 17.08 12.41
CA LEU A 343 -0.42 18.00 13.43
C LEU A 343 -1.94 18.01 13.51
N VAL A 344 -2.62 18.01 12.36
CA VAL A 344 -4.10 17.92 12.30
C VAL A 344 -4.61 16.66 12.99
N SER A 345 -3.98 15.49 12.76
CA SER A 345 -4.38 14.25 13.43
C SER A 345 -4.21 14.33 14.95
N GLY A 346 -3.02 14.74 15.41
CA GLY A 346 -2.73 14.84 16.83
C GLY A 346 -3.66 15.81 17.55
N ILE A 347 -3.86 17.01 17.01
CA ILE A 347 -4.78 17.99 17.59
C ILE A 347 -6.21 17.44 17.62
N PHE A 348 -6.72 16.91 16.51
CA PHE A 348 -8.12 16.52 16.40
C PHE A 348 -8.46 15.35 17.33
N GLN A 349 -7.67 14.26 17.28
CA GLN A 349 -7.93 13.08 18.11
C GLN A 349 -7.77 13.35 19.60
N GLU A 350 -6.73 14.07 20.01
CA GLU A 350 -6.51 14.37 21.42
C GLU A 350 -7.55 15.37 21.96
N THR A 351 -8.07 16.28 21.11
CA THR A 351 -9.18 17.16 21.47
C THR A 351 -10.47 16.39 21.68
N LEU A 352 -10.80 15.43 20.82
CA LEU A 352 -11.99 14.59 21.01
C LEU A 352 -11.92 13.79 22.32
N LYS A 353 -10.77 13.15 22.60
CA LYS A 353 -10.55 12.43 23.86
C LYS A 353 -10.67 13.36 25.07
N ALA A 354 -9.95 14.48 25.05
CA ALA A 354 -9.97 15.45 26.16
C ALA A 354 -11.36 16.03 26.38
N GLY A 355 -12.08 16.35 25.30
CA GLY A 355 -13.43 16.89 25.34
C GLY A 355 -14.43 15.93 25.99
N LEU A 356 -14.38 14.64 25.67
CA LEU A 356 -15.24 13.63 26.30
C LEU A 356 -14.93 13.42 27.78
N ILE A 357 -13.64 13.36 28.14
CA ILE A 357 -13.22 13.25 29.55
C ILE A 357 -13.66 14.51 30.33
N TRP A 358 -13.48 15.69 29.75
CA TRP A 358 -13.87 16.96 30.34
C TRP A 358 -15.38 17.08 30.48
N LEU A 359 -16.15 16.67 29.47
CA LEU A 359 -17.61 16.68 29.52
C LEU A 359 -18.12 15.80 30.66
N ARG A 360 -17.57 14.59 30.84
CA ARG A 360 -17.92 13.72 31.97
C ARG A 360 -17.58 14.36 33.31
N TRP A 361 -16.44 15.06 33.43
CA TRP A 361 -16.06 15.80 34.63
C TRP A 361 -16.97 17.00 34.91
N TYR A 362 -17.36 17.72 33.84
CA TYR A 362 -18.25 18.88 33.92
C TYR A 362 -19.65 18.48 34.38
N LEU A 363 -20.21 17.42 33.80
CA LEU A 363 -21.55 16.90 34.10
C LEU A 363 -21.64 16.10 35.42
N ALA A 364 -20.52 15.81 36.07
CA ALA A 364 -20.54 15.10 37.34
C ALA A 364 -21.10 16.00 38.46
N ASP A 365 -22.09 15.49 39.19
CA ASP A 365 -22.61 16.11 40.44
C ASP A 365 -21.47 16.29 41.44
N ASP A 366 -20.77 15.19 41.73
CA ASP A 366 -19.53 15.20 42.51
C ASP A 366 -18.32 15.16 41.58
N LYS A 367 -17.40 16.11 41.77
CA LYS A 367 -16.19 16.17 40.94
C LYS A 367 -15.33 14.91 41.14
N PRO A 368 -15.09 14.13 40.07
CA PRO A 368 -14.29 12.92 40.15
C PRO A 368 -12.94 13.19 40.80
N ASN A 369 -12.54 12.32 41.73
CA ASN A 369 -11.18 12.38 42.24
C ASN A 369 -10.17 12.07 41.13
N LEU A 370 -8.92 12.47 41.34
CA LEU A 370 -7.86 12.37 40.34
C LEU A 370 -7.61 10.93 39.85
N LYS A 371 -7.80 9.94 40.73
CA LYS A 371 -7.66 8.52 40.38
C LYS A 371 -8.75 8.08 39.40
N LEU A 372 -9.99 8.52 39.63
CA LEU A 372 -11.09 8.28 38.70
C LEU A 372 -10.82 8.97 37.36
N MET A 373 -10.35 10.23 37.36
CA MET A 373 -10.02 10.96 36.13
C MET A 373 -8.96 10.27 35.26
N ILE A 374 -7.90 9.71 35.88
CA ILE A 374 -6.91 8.89 35.15
C ILE A 374 -7.54 7.66 34.52
N GLY A 375 -8.40 6.95 35.26
CA GLY A 375 -9.06 5.75 34.75
C GLY A 375 -10.04 6.06 33.61
N LEU A 376 -10.77 7.18 33.71
CA LEU A 376 -11.58 7.72 32.61
C LEU A 376 -10.71 8.03 31.39
N GLY A 377 -9.55 8.66 31.60
CA GLY A 377 -8.58 8.90 30.55
C GLY A 377 -8.11 7.62 29.84
N ALA A 378 -7.72 6.60 30.62
CA ALA A 378 -7.33 5.30 30.10
C ALA A 378 -8.46 4.64 29.29
N ALA A 379 -9.71 4.72 29.77
CA ALA A 379 -10.87 4.16 29.08
C ALA A 379 -11.17 4.88 27.76
N ALA A 380 -11.11 6.22 27.74
CA ALA A 380 -11.27 7.01 26.52
C ALA A 380 -10.19 6.66 25.47
N GLY A 381 -8.93 6.58 25.92
CA GLY A 381 -7.81 6.15 25.10
C GLY A 381 -7.98 4.73 24.55
N ALA A 382 -8.41 3.79 25.38
CA ALA A 382 -8.72 2.43 24.96
C ALA A 382 -9.83 2.38 23.90
N GLY A 383 -10.87 3.19 24.04
CA GLY A 383 -11.96 3.27 23.06
C GLY A 383 -11.47 3.70 21.67
N PHE A 384 -10.68 4.78 21.62
CA PHE A 384 -10.04 5.23 20.37
C PHE A 384 -9.11 4.15 19.79
N GLY A 385 -8.16 3.65 20.59
CA GLY A 385 -7.17 2.68 20.12
C GLY A 385 -7.80 1.37 19.63
N PHE A 386 -8.87 0.90 20.29
CA PHE A 386 -9.62 -0.28 19.87
C PHE A 386 -10.27 -0.07 18.50
N VAL A 387 -11.06 1.00 18.34
CA VAL A 387 -11.80 1.24 17.08
C VAL A 387 -10.84 1.55 15.94
N GLU A 388 -9.79 2.34 16.17
CA GLU A 388 -8.76 2.62 15.17
C GLU A 388 -8.08 1.33 14.69
N SER A 389 -7.67 0.46 15.61
CA SER A 389 -7.04 -0.82 15.29
C SER A 389 -7.99 -1.72 14.48
N CYS A 390 -9.24 -1.85 14.92
CA CYS A 390 -10.27 -2.61 14.23
C CYS A 390 -10.56 -2.08 12.82
N TRP A 391 -10.61 -0.76 12.65
CA TRP A 391 -10.87 -0.08 11.38
C TRP A 391 -9.72 -0.31 10.39
N LEU A 392 -8.49 -0.06 10.80
CA LEU A 392 -7.32 -0.10 9.92
C LEU A 392 -6.93 -1.53 9.51
N THR A 393 -7.12 -2.53 10.37
CA THR A 393 -6.74 -3.92 10.03
C THR A 393 -7.89 -4.79 9.56
N GLY A 394 -9.14 -4.47 9.94
CA GLY A 394 -10.27 -5.37 9.71
C GLY A 394 -10.45 -5.72 8.23
N SER A 395 -10.39 -4.72 7.35
CA SER A 395 -10.53 -4.92 5.91
C SER A 395 -9.37 -5.76 5.34
N ALA A 396 -8.13 -5.38 5.62
CA ALA A 396 -6.94 -6.06 5.11
C ALA A 396 -6.79 -7.49 5.66
N PHE A 397 -7.21 -7.74 6.90
CA PHE A 397 -7.26 -9.09 7.48
C PHE A 397 -8.34 -9.94 6.82
N ALA A 398 -9.54 -9.41 6.60
CA ALA A 398 -10.64 -10.15 5.99
C ALA A 398 -10.36 -10.59 4.54
N THR A 399 -9.53 -9.82 3.83
CA THR A 399 -9.06 -10.12 2.47
C THR A 399 -7.77 -10.94 2.42
N GLY A 400 -7.22 -11.36 3.56
CA GLY A 400 -5.97 -12.12 3.61
C GLY A 400 -4.70 -11.29 3.38
N VAL A 401 -4.81 -10.04 2.91
CA VAL A 401 -3.68 -9.11 2.67
C VAL A 401 -2.78 -8.98 3.92
N MET A 402 -3.37 -9.15 5.11
CA MET A 402 -2.67 -9.13 6.38
C MET A 402 -2.83 -10.46 7.12
N GLY A 403 -1.70 -11.06 7.51
CA GLY A 403 -1.67 -12.24 8.39
C GLY A 403 -1.99 -11.89 9.86
N PHE A 404 -2.43 -12.89 10.63
CA PHE A 404 -2.83 -12.72 12.04
C PHE A 404 -1.67 -12.28 12.95
N VAL A 405 -0.48 -12.85 12.74
CA VAL A 405 0.76 -12.46 13.42
C VAL A 405 1.64 -11.73 12.40
N SER A 406 1.29 -10.48 12.11
CA SER A 406 2.01 -9.65 11.15
C SER A 406 2.44 -8.33 11.77
N LEU A 407 3.43 -7.70 11.15
CA LEU A 407 3.97 -6.42 11.61
C LEU A 407 2.89 -5.32 11.72
N PRO A 408 1.93 -5.17 10.78
CA PRO A 408 0.82 -4.24 10.94
C PRO A 408 -0.09 -4.55 12.15
N VAL A 409 -0.33 -5.83 12.47
CA VAL A 409 -1.11 -6.18 13.67
C VAL A 409 -0.35 -5.76 14.93
N TRP A 410 0.97 -6.01 14.97
CA TRP A 410 1.83 -5.58 16.06
C TRP A 410 1.81 -4.06 16.26
N GLU A 411 1.98 -3.29 15.18
CA GLU A 411 1.91 -1.83 15.20
C GLU A 411 0.60 -1.34 15.87
N ARG A 412 -0.54 -1.97 15.56
CA ARG A 412 -1.85 -1.59 16.10
C ARG A 412 -2.03 -1.95 17.57
N ILE A 413 -1.47 -3.08 18.01
CA ILE A 413 -1.39 -3.46 19.43
C ILE A 413 -0.65 -2.37 20.22
N ILE A 414 0.52 -1.93 19.73
CA ILE A 414 1.34 -0.91 20.39
C ILE A 414 0.70 0.49 20.27
N THR A 415 0.08 0.81 19.14
CA THR A 415 -0.69 2.06 18.98
C THR A 415 -1.82 2.15 20.00
N THR A 416 -2.50 1.04 20.30
CA THR A 416 -3.52 1.01 21.36
C THR A 416 -2.95 1.36 22.74
N ILE A 417 -1.74 0.87 23.07
CA ILE A 417 -1.02 1.28 24.29
C ILE A 417 -0.80 2.80 24.29
N PHE A 418 -0.40 3.36 23.15
CA PHE A 418 -0.19 4.80 23.00
C PHE A 418 -1.46 5.62 23.26
N HIS A 419 -2.61 5.22 22.70
CA HIS A 419 -3.88 5.93 22.97
C HIS A 419 -4.27 5.87 24.44
N ILE A 420 -4.10 4.72 25.10
CA ILE A 420 -4.36 4.57 26.54
C ILE A 420 -3.44 5.50 27.33
N SER A 421 -2.16 5.56 26.96
CA SER A 421 -1.14 6.37 27.66
C SER A 421 -1.40 7.87 27.54
N THR A 422 -1.71 8.36 26.33
CA THR A 422 -2.12 9.75 26.11
C THR A 422 -3.44 10.06 26.80
N GLY A 423 -4.40 9.13 26.79
CA GLY A 423 -5.64 9.23 27.55
C GLY A 423 -5.42 9.41 29.05
N ILE A 424 -4.51 8.64 29.65
CA ILE A 424 -4.10 8.79 31.07
C ILE A 424 -3.55 10.19 31.35
N LEU A 425 -2.68 10.71 30.47
CA LEU A 425 -2.11 12.06 30.60
C LEU A 425 -3.21 13.14 30.55
N LEU A 426 -4.16 13.02 29.62
CA LEU A 426 -5.32 13.92 29.52
C LEU A 426 -6.19 13.86 30.78
N GLY A 427 -6.51 12.65 31.25
CA GLY A 427 -7.27 12.44 32.49
C GLY A 427 -6.58 13.07 33.70
N TYR A 428 -5.26 12.89 33.81
CA TYR A 428 -4.46 13.54 34.85
C TYR A 428 -4.53 15.08 34.75
N GLY A 429 -4.32 15.62 33.55
CA GLY A 429 -4.35 17.07 33.31
C GLY A 429 -5.68 17.70 33.68
N ILE A 430 -6.80 17.08 33.29
CA ILE A 430 -8.15 17.54 33.63
C ILE A 430 -8.37 17.45 35.14
N GLY A 431 -8.02 16.33 35.77
CA GLY A 431 -8.13 16.17 37.22
C GLY A 431 -7.28 17.16 38.03
N ARG A 432 -6.18 17.67 37.45
CA ARG A 432 -5.31 18.70 38.04
C ARG A 432 -5.63 20.12 37.58
N ARG A 433 -6.65 20.33 36.75
CA ARG A 433 -6.99 21.61 36.12
C ARG A 433 -5.84 22.23 35.29
N GLN A 434 -4.99 21.38 34.74
CA GLN A 434 -3.86 21.73 33.86
C GLN A 434 -4.13 21.25 32.42
N ILE A 435 -5.37 21.43 31.95
CA ILE A 435 -5.88 20.83 30.70
C ILE A 435 -4.95 21.14 29.53
N TRP A 436 -4.58 22.41 29.34
CA TRP A 436 -3.77 22.82 28.18
C TRP A 436 -2.37 22.25 28.14
N GLN A 437 -1.71 22.07 29.29
CA GLN A 437 -0.36 21.52 29.34
C GLN A 437 -0.35 20.04 28.89
N TYR A 438 -1.28 19.25 29.42
CA TYR A 438 -1.38 17.83 29.12
C TYR A 438 -2.03 17.55 27.76
N TRP A 439 -2.96 18.40 27.33
CA TRP A 439 -3.50 18.36 25.97
C TRP A 439 -2.43 18.67 24.93
N LEU A 440 -1.65 19.74 25.10
CA LEU A 440 -0.57 20.09 24.18
C LEU A 440 0.50 19.00 24.14
N LEU A 441 0.86 18.43 25.29
CA LEU A 441 1.78 17.31 25.38
C LEU A 441 1.25 16.08 24.63
N ALA A 442 0.00 15.66 24.89
CA ALA A 442 -0.60 14.52 24.22
C ALA A 442 -0.69 14.73 22.69
N ALA A 443 -1.13 15.91 22.25
CA ALA A 443 -1.23 16.25 20.84
C ALA A 443 0.15 16.23 20.17
N SER A 444 1.18 16.79 20.82
CA SER A 444 2.55 16.79 20.30
C SER A 444 3.12 15.37 20.19
N LEU A 445 2.92 14.52 21.19
CA LEU A 445 3.35 13.12 21.16
C LEU A 445 2.67 12.34 20.03
N HIS A 446 1.37 12.57 19.83
CA HIS A 446 0.60 11.94 18.76
C HIS A 446 1.10 12.41 17.40
N THR A 447 1.22 13.73 17.21
CA THR A 447 1.77 14.33 15.99
C THR A 447 3.15 13.78 15.68
N PHE A 448 4.03 13.64 16.67
CA PHE A 448 5.37 13.08 16.49
C PHE A 448 5.32 11.62 16.01
N GLY A 449 4.49 10.78 16.64
CA GLY A 449 4.27 9.40 16.21
C GLY A 449 3.83 9.32 14.74
N ASN A 450 2.81 10.09 14.37
CA ASN A 450 2.30 10.11 12.99
C ASN A 450 3.29 10.73 12.00
N PHE A 451 4.02 11.77 12.38
CA PHE A 451 5.01 12.42 11.54
C PHE A 451 6.15 11.47 11.15
N SER A 452 6.53 10.55 12.05
CA SER A 452 7.65 9.65 11.84
C SER A 452 7.51 8.76 10.59
N ILE A 453 6.29 8.51 10.10
CA ILE A 453 6.04 7.73 8.88
C ILE A 453 6.73 8.33 7.63
N VAL A 454 7.02 9.64 7.64
CA VAL A 454 7.72 10.29 6.53
C VAL A 454 9.13 9.71 6.33
N PHE A 455 9.82 9.31 7.42
CA PHE A 455 11.17 8.77 7.33
C PHE A 455 11.20 7.40 6.66
N TRP A 456 10.24 6.53 6.98
CA TRP A 456 10.05 5.26 6.29
C TRP A 456 9.67 5.46 4.81
N ARG A 457 8.71 6.35 4.52
CA ARG A 457 8.28 6.64 3.14
C ARG A 457 9.39 7.20 2.26
N GLN A 458 10.32 7.96 2.84
CA GLN A 458 11.49 8.47 2.14
C GLN A 458 12.65 7.46 2.06
N GLY A 459 12.50 6.28 2.66
CA GLY A 459 13.51 5.22 2.63
C GLY A 459 14.72 5.47 3.54
N PHE A 460 14.63 6.37 4.52
CA PHE A 460 15.70 6.56 5.52
C PHE A 460 15.85 5.37 6.46
N VAL A 461 14.74 4.68 6.70
CA VAL A 461 14.67 3.49 7.55
C VAL A 461 13.80 2.47 6.84
N ASP A 462 14.13 1.18 7.02
CA ASP A 462 13.24 0.11 6.59
C ASP A 462 12.02 -0.02 7.53
N ALA A 463 11.07 -0.88 7.15
CA ALA A 463 9.85 -1.08 7.91
C ALA A 463 10.11 -1.65 9.32
N TYR A 464 11.11 -2.51 9.51
CA TYR A 464 11.39 -3.12 10.81
C TYR A 464 11.99 -2.13 11.80
N ILE A 465 12.93 -1.31 11.35
CA ILE A 465 13.54 -0.24 12.17
C ILE A 465 12.48 0.79 12.56
N PHE A 466 11.63 1.18 11.60
CA PHE A 466 10.53 2.10 11.84
C PHE A 466 9.57 1.61 12.93
N GLU A 467 9.14 0.36 12.83
CA GLU A 467 8.22 -0.28 13.77
C GLU A 467 8.86 -0.50 15.15
N GLY A 468 10.15 -0.84 15.19
CA GLY A 468 10.93 -0.90 16.42
C GLY A 468 11.02 0.46 17.13
N PHE A 469 11.26 1.52 16.36
CA PHE A 469 11.26 2.90 16.88
C PHE A 469 9.91 3.30 17.47
N LEU A 470 8.81 3.08 16.74
CA LEU A 470 7.45 3.37 17.23
C LEU A 470 7.13 2.57 18.50
N THR A 471 7.51 1.29 18.53
CA THR A 471 7.33 0.44 19.70
C THR A 471 8.01 1.04 20.93
N ILE A 472 9.29 1.42 20.82
CA ILE A 472 10.04 2.02 21.92
C ILE A 472 9.41 3.35 22.33
N PHE A 473 9.09 4.22 21.37
CA PHE A 473 8.50 5.52 21.62
C PHE A 473 7.18 5.40 22.40
N TYR A 474 6.26 4.52 21.97
CA TYR A 474 4.97 4.33 22.64
C TYR A 474 5.12 3.71 24.04
N LEU A 475 6.09 2.81 24.24
CA LEU A 475 6.39 2.26 25.57
C LEU A 475 6.96 3.32 26.52
N VAL A 476 7.79 4.24 26.03
CA VAL A 476 8.28 5.38 26.83
C VAL A 476 7.11 6.27 27.28
N VAL A 477 6.17 6.57 26.38
CA VAL A 477 4.97 7.34 26.70
C VAL A 477 4.12 6.62 27.76
N LEU A 478 3.98 5.29 27.67
CA LEU A 478 3.33 4.49 28.69
C LEU A 478 4.02 4.59 30.05
N VAL A 479 5.36 4.47 30.09
CA VAL A 479 6.13 4.59 31.34
C VAL A 479 5.88 5.95 31.99
N ILE A 480 5.90 7.03 31.22
CA ILE A 480 5.60 8.38 31.72
C ILE A 480 4.18 8.44 32.29
N ALA A 481 3.18 7.96 31.56
CA ALA A 481 1.78 7.93 31.99
C ALA A 481 1.58 7.14 33.30
N VAL A 482 2.24 5.97 33.43
CA VAL A 482 2.21 5.15 34.64
C VAL A 482 2.91 5.84 35.81
N GLN A 483 4.05 6.49 35.59
CA GLN A 483 4.76 7.22 36.64
C GLN A 483 3.92 8.39 37.19
N VAL A 484 3.26 9.14 36.30
CA VAL A 484 2.30 10.19 36.67
C VAL A 484 1.18 9.61 37.53
N SER A 485 0.64 8.45 37.14
CA SER A 485 -0.42 7.76 37.89
C SER A 485 0.04 7.25 39.27
N ARG A 486 1.27 6.72 39.39
CA ARG A 486 1.81 6.18 40.65
C ARG A 486 2.09 7.26 41.70
N ARG A 487 2.51 8.45 41.30
CA ARG A 487 2.76 9.56 42.23
C ARG A 487 1.51 9.96 43.02
N ILE A 488 0.33 9.72 42.44
CA ILE A 488 -0.96 9.99 43.10
C ILE A 488 -1.33 8.87 44.06
N ALA A 489 -1.10 7.60 43.70
CA ALA A 489 -1.44 6.49 44.58
C ALA A 489 -0.67 6.46 45.92
N ARG A 490 0.40 7.25 46.04
CA ARG A 490 1.21 7.41 47.26
C ARG A 490 0.79 8.61 48.12
N ARG A 491 -0.09 9.47 47.62
CA ARG A 491 -0.67 10.60 48.35
C ARG A 491 -2.10 10.25 48.72
#